data_AF-A0A9D4RPZ1-F1
#
_entry.id   AF-A0A9D4RPZ1-F1
#
_cell.length_a   1.000
_cell.length_b   1.000
_cell.length_c   1.000
_cell.angle_alpha   90.00
_cell.angle_beta   90.00
_cell.angle_gamma   90.00
#
_symmetry.space_group_name_H-M   'P 1'
#
loop_
_entity.id
_entity.type
_entity.pdbx_description
1 polymer ?
#
loop_
_entity_poly.entity_id
_entity_poly.type
_entity_poly.pdbx_seq_one_letter_code
_entity_poly.pdbx_strand_id
1 'polypeptide(L)' 'MGEEFSVRFSHFEVIGNFSSSYLYPEILLQGDQDFMLTEYPSRWSFSDGHLIVNEPFPSPLAVATLFGRDYDWD' A
#
# COMPACT_ATOMS: atom_id res chain seq x y z
N MET A 1 -1.64 15.27 -18.16
CA MET A 1 -0.43 15.52 -17.36
C MET A 1 -0.59 14.67 -16.12
N GLY A 2 0.25 13.66 -15.92
CA GLY A 2 0.20 12.87 -14.69
C GLY A 2 0.84 13.64 -13.55
N GLU A 3 0.42 13.38 -12.31
CA GLU A 3 1.13 13.87 -11.13
C GLU A 3 2.55 13.28 -11.10
N GLU A 4 3.53 14.11 -10.77
CA GLU A 4 4.94 13.72 -10.69
C GLU A 4 5.37 13.65 -9.24
N PHE A 5 5.84 12.47 -8.82
CA PHE A 5 6.35 12.24 -7.47
C PHE A 5 7.88 12.11 -7.55
N SER A 6 8.61 12.63 -6.57
CA SER A 6 10.08 12.55 -6.56
C SER A 6 10.65 11.78 -5.38
N VAL A 7 9.80 11.50 -4.38
CA VAL A 7 10.22 10.86 -3.13
C VAL A 7 10.24 9.34 -3.28
N ARG A 8 11.35 8.74 -2.82
CA ARG A 8 11.53 7.29 -2.74
C ARG A 8 11.72 6.90 -1.28
N PHE A 9 11.02 5.86 -0.87
CA PHE A 9 11.14 5.29 0.47
C PHE A 9 12.05 4.08 0.41
N SER A 10 13.07 4.04 1.25
CA SER A 10 13.88 2.82 1.46
C SER A 10 13.18 1.81 2.36
N HIS A 11 12.32 2.32 3.25
CA HIS A 11 11.51 1.55 4.18
C HIS A 11 10.28 2.41 4.57
N PHE A 12 9.13 1.76 4.76
CA PHE A 12 7.98 2.37 5.40
C PHE A 12 7.06 1.30 5.99
N GLU A 13 6.23 1.72 6.92
CA GLU A 13 5.20 0.88 7.54
C GLU A 13 3.88 1.64 7.61
N VAL A 14 2.78 0.93 7.38
CA VAL A 14 1.43 1.43 7.58
C VAL A 14 0.73 0.49 8.55
N ILE A 15 0.19 1.05 9.63
CA ILE A 15 -0.44 0.30 10.73
C ILE A 15 -1.75 1.00 11.08
N GLY A 16 -2.80 0.23 11.35
CA GLY A 16 -4.03 0.76 11.91
C GLY A 16 -4.67 -0.20 12.89
N ASN A 17 -5.42 0.37 13.85
CA ASN A 17 -6.21 -0.39 14.80
C ASN A 17 -7.63 -0.57 14.26
N PHE A 18 -7.79 -1.43 13.26
CA PHE A 18 -9.07 -1.67 12.60
C PHE A 18 -9.92 -2.65 13.40
N SER A 19 -11.23 -2.37 13.51
CA SER A 19 -12.21 -3.31 14.05
C SER A 19 -12.58 -4.42 13.07
N SER A 20 -12.43 -4.15 11.77
CA SER A 20 -12.72 -5.11 10.71
C SER A 20 -11.53 -6.02 10.41
N SER A 21 -11.81 -7.30 10.19
CA SER A 21 -10.86 -8.29 9.66
C SER A 21 -10.68 -8.21 8.14
N TYR A 22 -11.54 -7.45 7.43
CA TYR A 22 -11.47 -7.26 5.99
C TYR A 22 -10.61 -6.05 5.67
N LEU A 23 -9.29 -6.29 5.63
CA LEU A 23 -8.27 -5.30 5.29
C LEU A 23 -7.61 -5.64 3.97
N TYR A 24 -7.48 -4.63 3.12
CA TYR A 24 -6.86 -4.71 1.80
C TYR A 24 -5.67 -3.74 1.77
N PRO A 25 -4.43 -4.24 1.85
CA PRO A 25 -3.25 -3.38 1.71
C PRO A 25 -3.09 -2.94 0.25
N GLU A 26 -2.85 -1.65 0.03
CA GLU A 26 -2.68 -1.08 -1.31
C GLU A 26 -1.39 -0.26 -1.38
N ILE A 27 -0.66 -0.44 -2.48
CA ILE A 27 0.53 0.33 -2.82
C ILE A 27 0.35 0.75 -4.27
N LEU A 28 0.57 2.04 -4.55
CA LEU A 28 0.55 2.61 -5.88
C LEU A 28 1.86 3.36 -6.11
N LEU A 29 2.55 3.02 -7.20
CA LEU A 29 3.73 3.73 -7.64
C LEU A 29 3.42 4.67 -8.80
N GLN A 30 4.27 5.67 -8.97
CA GLN A 30 4.20 6.53 -10.13
C GLN A 30 4.37 5.71 -11.43
N GLY A 31 3.40 5.83 -12.34
CA GLY A 31 3.42 5.18 -13.65
C GLY A 31 2.64 3.86 -13.72
N ASP A 32 2.10 3.37 -12.59
CA ASP A 32 1.18 2.23 -12.60
C ASP A 32 -0.11 2.61 -13.35
N GLN A 33 -0.56 1.75 -14.28
CA GLN A 33 -1.66 2.06 -15.20
C GLN A 33 -3.05 1.75 -14.63
N ASP A 34 -3.14 1.01 -13.53
CA ASP A 34 -4.38 0.68 -12.82
C ASP A 34 -4.06 0.50 -11.32
N PHE A 35 -5.09 0.47 -10.47
CA PHE A 35 -5.05 -0.02 -9.07
C PHE A 35 -4.67 -1.52 -9.01
N MET A 36 -3.75 -1.98 -9.85
CA MET A 36 -3.04 -3.22 -9.61
C MET A 36 -2.25 -3.00 -8.34
N LEU A 37 -2.91 -3.28 -7.22
CA LEU A 37 -2.33 -3.55 -5.91
C LEU A 37 -1.03 -4.25 -6.19
N THR A 38 0.07 -3.53 -6.06
CA THR A 38 1.27 -3.90 -6.79
C THR A 38 1.63 -5.35 -6.46
N GLU A 39 1.44 -6.24 -7.42
CA GLU A 39 1.96 -7.60 -7.39
C GLU A 39 3.47 -7.52 -7.60
N TYR A 40 4.19 -6.70 -6.81
CA TYR A 40 5.61 -6.85 -6.62
C TYR A 40 5.75 -8.02 -5.67
N PRO A 41 6.00 -9.26 -6.14
CA PRO A 41 5.72 -10.47 -5.36
C PRO A 41 6.71 -10.72 -4.21
N SER A 42 7.41 -9.67 -3.73
CA SER A 42 8.59 -9.84 -2.89
C SER A 42 9.06 -8.59 -2.13
N ARG A 43 8.41 -7.42 -2.24
CA ARG A 43 8.93 -6.18 -1.62
C ARG A 43 8.16 -5.73 -0.37
N TRP A 44 7.01 -6.33 -0.10
CA TRP A 44 6.14 -5.98 1.01
C TRP A 44 5.60 -7.22 1.70
N SER A 45 5.26 -7.09 2.97
CA SER A 45 4.56 -8.10 3.77
C SER A 45 3.38 -7.48 4.48
N PHE A 46 2.30 -8.23 4.61
CA PHE A 46 1.12 -7.82 5.36
C PHE A 46 0.71 -8.90 6.35
N SER A 47 0.57 -8.51 7.62
CA SER A 47 0.07 -9.37 8.68
C SER A 47 -0.61 -8.52 9.76
N ASP A 48 -1.76 -8.95 10.25
CA ASP A 48 -2.44 -8.35 11.41
C ASP A 48 -2.62 -6.82 11.34
N GLY A 49 -3.04 -6.30 10.17
CA GLY A 49 -3.24 -4.86 9.98
C GLY A 49 -1.94 -4.05 9.88
N HIS A 50 -0.79 -4.72 9.68
CA HIS A 50 0.52 -4.11 9.53
C HIS A 50 1.09 -4.41 8.15
N LEU A 51 1.19 -3.38 7.31
CA LEU A 51 1.90 -3.40 6.03
C LEU A 51 3.33 -2.92 6.25
N ILE A 52 4.31 -3.73 5.85
CA ILE A 52 5.74 -3.42 5.97
C ILE A 52 6.40 -3.51 4.61
N VAL A 53 7.22 -2.50 4.28
CA VAL A 53 8.11 -2.48 3.12
C VAL A 53 9.53 -2.29 3.60
N ASN A 54 10.41 -3.26 3.32
CA ASN A 54 11.81 -3.26 3.73
C ASN A 54 12.80 -3.04 2.59
N GLU A 55 12.30 -2.87 1.37
CA GLU A 55 13.10 -2.60 0.20
C GLU A 55 12.54 -1.42 -0.61
N PRO A 56 13.39 -0.57 -1.19
CA PRO A 56 12.91 0.51 -2.03
C PRO A 56 12.22 0.01 -3.29
N PHE A 57 11.22 0.76 -3.73
CA PHE A 57 10.58 0.54 -5.03
C PHE A 57 11.36 1.21 -6.19
N PRO A 58 11.27 0.65 -7.41
CA PRO A 58 11.94 1.20 -8.59
C PRO A 58 11.36 2.54 -9.04
N SER A 59 10.13 2.85 -8.64
CA SER A 59 9.43 4.12 -8.91
C SER A 59 9.04 4.83 -7.60
N PRO A 60 8.88 6.17 -7.63
CA PRO A 60 8.36 6.94 -6.50
C PRO A 60 7.02 6.39 -5.98
N LEU A 61 6.84 6.45 -4.66
CA LEU A 61 5.59 6.06 -4.00
C LEU A 61 4.54 7.16 -4.22
N ALA A 62 3.41 6.82 -4.81
CA ALA A 62 2.26 7.73 -4.89
C ALA A 62 1.38 7.57 -3.65
N VAL A 63 1.02 6.33 -3.31
CA VAL A 63 0.11 5.99 -2.21
C VAL A 63 0.53 4.68 -1.55
N ALA A 64 0.39 4.61 -0.21
CA ALA A 64 0.36 3.38 0.55
C ALA A 64 -0.80 3.44 1.55
N THR A 65 -1.73 2.49 1.50
CA THR A 65 -2.97 2.49 2.29
C THR A 65 -3.30 1.12 2.86
N LEU A 66 -4.09 1.14 3.93
CA LEU A 66 -4.83 -0.02 4.43
C LEU A 66 -6.32 0.32 4.27
N PHE A 67 -6.96 -0.26 3.26
CA PHE A 67 -8.37 -0.07 3.03
C PHE A 67 -9.17 -1.11 3.83
N GLY A 68 -9.95 -0.65 4.80
CA GLY A 68 -10.79 -1.52 5.63
C GLY A 68 -12.25 -1.45 5.24
N ARG A 69 -12.94 -2.61 5.25
CA ARG A 69 -14.38 -2.69 5.02
C ARG A 69 -15.10 -3.33 6.20
N ASP A 70 -16.02 -2.61 6.82
CA ASP A 70 -16.92 -3.18 7.83
C ASP A 70 -18.25 -3.53 7.17
N TYR A 71 -18.44 -4.80 6.81
CA TYR A 71 -19.66 -5.25 6.12
C TYR A 71 -20.88 -5.29 7.04
N ASP A 72 -20.70 -5.28 8.36
CA ASP A 72 -21.82 -5.31 9.30
C ASP A 72 -22.48 -3.92 9.42
N TRP A 73 -21.82 -2.87 8.94
CA TRP A 73 -22.23 -1.46 9.04
C TRP A 73 -22.58 -0.83 7.68
N ASP A 74 -22.81 -1.66 6.66
CA ASP A 74 -23.25 -1.26 5.32
C ASP A 74 -24.77 -1.02 5.20
#